data_AF-A0A7Y1TRW5-F1
#
_entry.id   AF-A0A7Y1TRW5-F1
#
_cell.length_a   1.000
_cell.length_b   1.000
_cell.length_c   1.000
_cell.angle_alpha   90.00
_cell.angle_beta   90.00
_cell.angle_gamma   90.00
#
_symmetry.space_group_name_H-M   'P 1'
#
loop_
_entity.id
_entity.type
_entity.pdbx_description
1 polymer ?
#
loop_
_entity_poly.entity_id
_entity_poly.type
_entity_poly.pdbx_seq_one_letter_code
_entity_poly.pdbx_strand_id
1 'polypeptide(L)'
;RLAWFEHPDNPYQPWIRHDISRRKRGMFDKFIPLDLDDDGDIDFLSTRGNSLPYDGVFWLEQIRTKEPVKSFVQARKDDSKEMGLSDRKID
;
A
#
# COMPACT_ATOMS: atom_id res chain seq x y z
N ARG A 1 2.76 5.37 -6.69
CA ARG A 1 3.24 4.07 -6.15
C ARG A 1 3.06 4.15 -4.65
N LEU A 2 2.59 3.07 -4.04
CA LEU A 2 2.44 2.96 -2.59
C LEU A 2 3.54 2.05 -2.03
N ALA A 3 4.14 2.49 -0.93
CA ALA A 3 5.15 1.78 -0.17
C ALA A 3 5.11 2.28 1.27
N TRP A 4 5.47 1.43 2.22
CA TRP A 4 5.80 1.85 3.58
C TRP A 4 7.31 1.76 3.80
N PHE A 5 7.79 2.45 4.83
CA PHE A 5 9.19 2.45 5.22
C PHE A 5 9.26 2.05 6.68
N GLU A 6 10.02 1.01 6.97
CA GLU A 6 10.29 0.51 8.31
C GLU A 6 11.40 1.34 8.94
N HIS A 7 11.14 1.83 10.16
CA HIS A 7 12.16 2.45 10.98
C HIS A 7 13.09 1.34 11.52
N PRO A 8 14.40 1.36 11.23
CA PRO A 8 15.34 0.35 11.70
C PRO A 8 15.65 0.50 13.20
N ASP A 9 16.04 -0.57 13.89
CA ASP A 9 16.39 -0.53 15.33
C ASP A 9 17.43 0.55 15.68
N ASN A 10 18.35 0.81 14.75
CA ASN A 10 19.34 1.89 14.85
C ASN A 10 18.91 3.06 13.94
N PRO A 11 18.55 4.25 14.48
CA PRO A 11 18.03 5.38 13.70
C PRO A 11 19.04 6.01 12.72
N TYR A 12 20.33 5.62 12.79
CA TYR A 12 21.35 6.03 11.82
C TYR A 12 21.44 5.11 10.60
N GLN A 13 20.68 4.01 10.55
CA GLN A 13 20.62 3.10 9.41
C GLN A 13 19.57 3.55 8.36
N PRO A 14 19.70 3.14 7.09
CA PRO A 14 18.67 3.37 6.08
C PRO A 14 17.36 2.66 6.45
N TRP A 15 16.22 3.32 6.21
CA TRP A 15 14.90 2.73 6.42
C TRP A 15 14.65 1.60 5.39
N ILE A 16 14.02 0.51 5.84
CA ILE A 16 13.72 -0.62 4.96
C ILE A 16 12.44 -0.30 4.20
N ARG A 17 12.56 -0.20 2.87
CA ARG A 17 11.43 0.12 1.99
C ARG A 17 10.68 -1.15 1.60
N HIS A 18 9.37 -1.14 1.84
CA HIS A 18 8.44 -2.21 1.47
C HIS A 18 7.44 -1.67 0.44
N ASP A 19 7.58 -2.07 -0.83
CA ASP A 19 6.64 -1.67 -1.89
C ASP A 19 5.32 -2.47 -1.77
N ILE A 20 4.18 -1.77 -1.74
CA ILE A 20 2.83 -2.37 -1.64
C ILE A 20 2.22 -2.53 -3.03
N SER A 21 2.08 -1.43 -3.79
CA SER A 21 1.49 -1.47 -5.14
C SER A 21 1.97 -0.34 -6.04
N ARG A 22 2.06 -0.62 -7.35
CA ARG A 22 2.33 0.37 -8.39
C ARG A 22 1.24 0.27 -9.45
N ARG A 23 0.55 1.38 -9.72
CA ARG A 23 -0.60 1.44 -10.62
C ARG A 23 -0.33 2.42 -11.76
N LYS A 24 -0.82 2.14 -12.98
CA LYS A 24 -0.65 3.01 -14.17
C LYS A 24 -1.31 4.39 -13.99
N ARG A 25 -2.51 4.44 -13.41
CA ARG A 25 -3.04 5.63 -12.72
C ARG A 25 -3.01 5.33 -11.23
N GLY A 26 -2.51 6.24 -10.41
CA GLY A 26 -2.07 5.89 -9.05
C GLY A 26 -1.43 7.07 -8.33
N MET A 27 -2.11 8.21 -8.39
CA MET A 27 -1.82 9.36 -7.54
C MET A 27 -2.62 9.14 -6.25
N PHE A 28 -1.89 8.91 -5.15
CA PHE A 28 -2.46 8.71 -3.83
C PHE A 28 -2.16 9.96 -3.02
N ASP A 29 -3.19 10.60 -2.44
CA ASP A 29 -3.08 11.99 -1.97
C ASP A 29 -3.01 12.12 -0.45
N LYS A 30 -3.78 11.30 0.27
CA LYS A 30 -3.85 11.30 1.74
C LYS A 30 -3.98 9.87 2.26
N PHE A 31 -3.40 9.61 3.43
CA PHE A 31 -3.62 8.39 4.22
C PHE A 31 -4.03 8.80 5.63
N ILE A 32 -5.01 8.11 6.19
CA ILE A 32 -5.48 8.26 7.57
C ILE A 32 -5.42 6.87 8.21
N PRO A 33 -4.57 6.65 9.23
CA PRO A 33 -4.58 5.39 9.97
C PRO A 33 -5.83 5.32 10.86
N LEU A 34 -6.55 4.21 10.77
CA LEU A 34 -7.76 3.92 11.55
C LEU A 34 -8.01 2.42 11.47
N ASP A 35 -8.19 1.75 12.60
CA ASP A 35 -8.83 0.43 12.68
C ASP A 35 -10.29 0.61 12.21
N LEU A 36 -10.63 0.12 11.02
CA LEU A 36 -11.91 0.45 10.36
C LEU A 36 -13.00 -0.60 10.61
N ASP A 37 -12.62 -1.85 10.83
CA ASP A 37 -13.53 -2.99 11.02
C ASP A 37 -13.49 -3.59 12.45
N ASP A 38 -12.73 -2.99 13.38
CA ASP A 38 -12.65 -3.33 14.81
C ASP A 38 -11.97 -4.69 15.07
N ASP A 39 -10.99 -5.05 14.22
CA ASP A 39 -10.19 -6.30 14.31
C ASP A 39 -8.98 -6.18 15.27
N GLY A 40 -8.63 -4.96 15.68
CA GLY A 40 -7.53 -4.65 16.59
C GLY A 40 -6.22 -4.27 15.89
N ASP A 41 -6.26 -4.05 14.58
CA ASP A 41 -5.10 -3.72 13.75
C ASP A 41 -5.33 -2.43 12.92
N ILE A 42 -4.28 -1.86 12.33
CA ILE A 42 -4.31 -0.49 11.76
C ILE A 42 -4.36 -0.53 10.24
N ASP A 43 -5.54 -0.21 9.71
CA ASP A 43 -5.75 0.05 8.29
C ASP A 43 -5.38 1.48 7.87
N PHE A 44 -5.55 1.74 6.57
CA PHE A 44 -5.54 3.10 6.05
C PHE A 44 -6.76 3.43 5.18
N LEU A 45 -7.47 4.50 5.53
CA LEU A 45 -8.37 5.20 4.62
C LEU A 45 -7.58 6.20 3.77
N SER A 46 -7.84 6.21 2.46
CA SER A 46 -7.05 7.00 1.50
C SER A 46 -7.88 7.57 0.35
N THR A 47 -7.41 8.69 -0.19
CA THR A 47 -7.99 9.37 -1.36
C THR A 47 -7.08 9.21 -2.57
N ARG A 48 -7.71 9.01 -3.74
CA ARG A 48 -7.02 8.95 -5.04
C ARG A 48 -7.62 9.96 -6.01
N GLY A 49 -6.85 10.96 -6.41
CA GLY A 49 -7.17 11.91 -7.47
C GLY A 49 -6.45 11.61 -8.79
N ASN A 50 -6.77 12.39 -9.83
CA ASN A 50 -6.16 12.35 -11.18
C ASN A 50 -6.01 10.94 -11.79
N SER A 51 -6.90 10.02 -11.41
CA SER A 51 -6.83 8.58 -11.68
C SER A 51 -8.05 8.02 -12.41
N LEU A 52 -8.92 8.89 -12.95
CA LEU A 52 -10.11 8.57 -13.77
C LEU A 52 -9.94 7.33 -14.67
N PRO A 53 -10.94 6.42 -14.74
CA PRO A 53 -12.20 6.43 -13.98
C PRO A 53 -12.05 5.94 -12.53
N TYR A 54 -10.84 5.68 -12.05
CA TYR A 54 -10.55 4.98 -10.79
C TYR A 54 -10.29 5.90 -9.59
N ASP A 55 -10.83 7.13 -9.62
CA ASP A 55 -10.71 8.12 -8.55
C ASP A 55 -11.61 7.82 -7.34
N GLY A 56 -11.31 8.46 -6.20
CA GLY A 56 -12.19 8.58 -5.05
C GLY A 56 -11.68 7.99 -3.73
N VAL A 57 -12.66 7.49 -2.97
CA VAL A 57 -12.62 6.69 -1.73
C VAL A 57 -11.90 5.33 -1.82
N PHE A 58 -10.80 5.03 -1.12
CA PHE A 58 -10.40 3.63 -0.92
C PHE A 58 -9.91 3.32 0.51
N TRP A 59 -10.04 2.06 0.88
CA TRP A 59 -9.58 1.46 2.14
C TRP A 59 -8.46 0.47 1.81
N LEU A 60 -7.46 0.42 2.69
CA LEU A 60 -6.40 -0.58 2.71
C LEU A 60 -6.50 -1.34 4.03
N GLU A 61 -7.29 -2.41 3.98
CA GLU A 61 -7.37 -3.44 5.01
C GLU A 61 -5.99 -4.08 5.22
N GLN A 62 -5.51 -4.12 6.45
CA GLN A 62 -4.32 -4.88 6.82
C GLN A 62 -4.74 -6.29 7.26
N ILE A 63 -4.10 -7.32 6.68
CA ILE A 63 -4.45 -8.71 6.94
C ILE A 63 -3.26 -9.42 7.59
N ARG A 64 -3.41 -9.82 8.86
CA ARG A 64 -2.42 -10.65 9.55
C ARG A 64 -2.53 -12.11 9.13
N THR A 65 -1.55 -12.57 8.36
CA THR A 65 -1.42 -13.98 7.94
C THR A 65 -0.32 -14.69 8.71
N LYS A 66 -0.50 -16.00 8.95
CA LYS A 66 0.54 -16.85 9.57
C LYS A 66 1.69 -17.17 8.62
N GLU A 67 1.37 -17.26 7.32
CA GLU A 67 2.30 -17.55 6.24
C GLU A 67 2.37 -16.35 5.29
N PRO A 68 3.50 -16.09 4.59
CA PRO A 68 3.61 -14.99 3.65
C PRO A 68 2.59 -15.07 2.50
N VAL A 69 1.80 -14.01 2.33
CA VAL A 69 0.89 -13.82 1.19
C VAL A 69 1.36 -12.66 0.29
N LYS A 70 0.62 -12.37 -0.77
CA LYS A 70 0.86 -11.17 -1.59
C LYS A 70 0.65 -9.92 -0.76
N SER A 71 1.60 -8.98 -0.78
CA SER A 71 1.54 -7.70 -0.05
C SER A 71 0.40 -6.77 -0.46
N PHE A 72 -0.35 -7.10 -1.53
CA PHE A 72 -1.53 -6.37 -1.97
C PHE A 72 -2.47 -7.28 -2.76
N VAL A 73 -3.78 -7.12 -2.53
CA VAL A 73 -4.86 -7.72 -3.34
C VAL A 73 -5.87 -6.62 -3.66
N GLN A 74 -6.21 -6.44 -4.93
CA GLN A 74 -7.26 -5.48 -5.32
C GLN A 74 -8.65 -6.05 -5.02
N ALA A 75 -9.48 -5.29 -4.30
CA ALA A 75 -10.87 -5.67 -4.02
C ALA A 75 -11.77 -5.63 -5.27
N ARG A 76 -11.43 -4.80 -6.26
CA ARG A 76 -12.21 -4.63 -7.50
C ARG A 76 -11.60 -5.44 -8.64
N LYS A 77 -12.47 -6.02 -9.49
CA LYS A 77 -12.06 -6.65 -10.75
C LYS A 77 -11.47 -5.61 -11.72
N ASP A 78 -12.14 -4.47 -11.83
CA ASP A 78 -11.77 -3.37 -12.72
C ASP A 78 -11.16 -2.21 -11.91
N ASP A 79 -9.84 -2.04 -12.03
CA ASP A 79 -9.04 -0.91 -11.53
C ASP A 79 -7.95 -0.60 -12.57
N SER A 80 -7.20 0.48 -12.35
CA SER A 80 -5.93 0.71 -13.04
C SER A 80 -5.03 -0.52 -12.95
N LYS A 81 -4.58 -0.96 -14.12
CA LYS A 81 -3.51 -1.94 -14.31
C LYS A 81 -2.39 -1.79 -13.28
N GLU A 82 -2.07 -2.90 -12.61
CA GLU A 82 -0.87 -3.07 -11.81
C GLU A 82 0.36 -3.09 -12.73
N MET A 83 1.41 -2.43 -12.27
CA MET A 83 2.71 -2.31 -12.91
C MET A 83 3.73 -2.99 -12.01
N GLY A 84 4.79 -3.54 -12.59
CA GLY A 84 5.87 -4.17 -11.81
C GLY A 84 6.36 -3.27 -10.67
N LEU A 85 6.37 -3.85 -9.47
CA LEU A 85 7.24 -3.40 -8.40
C LEU A 85 8.69 -3.53 -8.89
N SER A 86 9.59 -2.69 -8.39
CA SER A 86 10.98 -2.76 -8.83
C SER A 86 11.66 -3.83 -8.02
N ASP A 87 12.16 -4.87 -8.69
CA ASP A 87 13.12 -5.79 -8.08
C ASP A 87 14.29 -4.95 -7.55
N ARG A 88 14.57 -5.03 -6.25
CA ARG A 88 15.88 -4.64 -5.74
C ARG A 88 16.87 -5.62 -6.34
N LYS A 89 17.61 -5.21 -7.37
CA LYS A 89 19.01 -5.60 -7.43
C LYS A 89 19.65 -5.03 -6.17
N ILE A 90 20.02 -5.93 -5.27
CA ILE A 90 20.96 -5.63 -4.21
C ILE A 90 22.32 -5.74 -4.92
N ASP A 91 22.92 -4.59 -5.17
CA ASP A 91 24.32 -4.48 -5.61
C ASP A 91 25.24 -4.58 -4.36
#